data_AF-A0A231RMI4-F1
#
_entry.id   AF-A0A231RMI4-F1
#
_cell.length_a   1.000
_cell.length_b   1.000
_cell.length_c   1.000
_cell.angle_alpha   90.00
_cell.angle_beta   90.00
_cell.angle_gamma   90.00
#
_symmetry.space_group_name_H-M   'P 1'
#
loop_
_entity.id
_entity.type
_entity.pdbx_description
1 polymer ?
#
loop_
_entity_poly.entity_id
_entity_poly.type
_entity_poly.pdbx_seq_one_letter_code
_entity_poly.pdbx_strand_id
1 'polypeptide(L)' 'MELINCGRCGRLQVQKPDTLCKECQQVYIAESHLVKDYVKNNPGVTLMDVVKHTGLPLRWIKEMLK' A
#
# COMPACT_ATOMS: atom_id res chain seq x y z
N MET A 1 23.60 -13.00 -6.16
CA MET A 1 22.80 -11.76 -6.16
C MET A 1 21.56 -12.08 -6.95
N GLU A 2 20.42 -12.27 -6.29
CA GLU A 2 19.17 -12.61 -6.97
C GLU A 2 18.50 -11.34 -7.48
N LEU A 3 17.85 -11.45 -8.64
CA LEU A 3 17.02 -10.39 -9.20
C LEU A 3 15.56 -10.72 -8.98
N ILE A 4 14.77 -9.72 -8.62
CA ILE A 4 13.34 -9.84 -8.39
C ILE A 4 12.61 -8.65 -9.00
N ASN A 5 11.38 -8.86 -9.43
CA ASN A 5 10.49 -7.77 -9.84
C ASN A 5 9.81 -7.15 -8.63
N CYS A 6 9.67 -5.82 -8.62
CA CYS A 6 8.87 -5.10 -7.64
C CYS A 6 7.45 -5.65 -7.63
N GLY A 7 6.94 -6.03 -6.44
CA GLY A 7 5.61 -6.61 -6.26
C GLY A 7 4.43 -5.69 -6.62
N ARG A 8 4.70 -4.41 -6.93
CA ARG A 8 3.70 -3.42 -7.34
C ARG A 8 3.81 -3.00 -8.80
N CYS A 9 4.99 -2.50 -9.21
CA CYS A 9 5.18 -1.92 -10.55
C CYS A 9 5.94 -2.84 -11.52
N GLY A 10 6.40 -4.01 -11.06
CA GLY A 10 7.16 -4.96 -11.88
C GLY A 10 8.61 -4.56 -12.17
N ARG A 11 9.08 -3.39 -11.71
CA ARG A 11 10.47 -2.95 -11.91
C ARG A 11 11.48 -3.98 -11.39
N LEU A 12 12.42 -4.37 -12.25
CA LEU A 12 13.51 -5.27 -11.89
C LEU A 12 14.46 -4.60 -10.89
N GLN A 13 14.81 -5.31 -9.82
CA GLN A 13 15.72 -4.86 -8.79
C GLN A 13 16.49 -6.03 -8.16
N VAL A 14 17.61 -5.73 -7.49
CA VAL A 14 18.29 -6.71 -6.65
C VAL A 14 17.38 -7.08 -5.47
N GLN A 15 17.32 -8.36 -5.13
CA GLN A 15 16.54 -8.88 -4.01
C GLN A 15 16.92 -8.17 -2.70
N LYS A 16 15.88 -7.80 -1.95
CA LYS A 16 15.96 -7.13 -0.63
C LYS A 16 14.91 -7.77 0.28
N PRO A 17 14.94 -7.50 1.60
CA PRO A 17 13.87 -7.94 2.50
C PRO A 17 12.48 -7.45 2.06
N ASP A 18 12.41 -6.22 1.53
CA ASP A 18 11.19 -5.68 0.94
C ASP A 18 10.95 -6.16 -0.51
N THR A 19 9.70 -6.46 -0.83
CA THR A 19 9.28 -6.85 -2.19
C THR A 19 9.03 -5.65 -3.11
N LEU A 20 9.01 -4.42 -2.57
CA LEU A 20 8.76 -3.18 -3.32
C LEU A 20 10.06 -2.46 -3.66
N CYS A 21 10.09 -1.80 -4.82
CA CYS A 21 11.17 -0.85 -5.14
C CYS A 21 11.03 0.43 -4.31
N LYS A 22 12.11 1.21 -4.24
CA LYS A 22 12.19 2.41 -3.39
C LYS A 22 11.06 3.40 -3.67
N GLU A 23 10.70 3.60 -4.94
CA GLU A 23 9.62 4.49 -5.34
C GLU A 23 8.26 3.96 -4.86
N CYS A 24 8.00 2.66 -5.09
CA CYS A 24 6.77 2.02 -4.63
C CYS A 24 6.65 1.98 -3.10
N GLN A 25 7.77 1.90 -2.36
CA GLN A 25 7.78 2.00 -0.90
C GLN A 25 7.35 3.40 -0.44
N GLN A 26 7.86 4.46 -1.06
CA GLN A 26 7.48 5.83 -0.72
C GLN A 26 5.99 6.08 -0.99
N VAL A 27 5.49 5.61 -2.13
CA VAL A 27 4.05 5.68 -2.46
C VAL A 27 3.23 4.89 -1.45
N TYR A 28 3.67 3.68 -1.08
CA TYR A 28 2.99 2.87 -0.07
C TYR A 28 2.89 3.58 1.30
N ILE A 29 3.97 4.23 1.74
CA ILE A 29 3.98 5.00 2.99
C ILE A 29 2.95 6.14 2.94
N ALA A 30 2.95 6.92 1.85
CA ALA A 30 2.01 8.03 1.67
C ALA A 30 0.54 7.56 1.64
N GLU A 31 0.26 6.49 0.89
CA GLU A 31 -1.07 5.87 0.82
C GLU A 31 -1.51 5.30 2.18
N SER A 32 -0.57 4.71 2.94
CA SER A 32 -0.87 4.17 4.27
C SER A 32 -1.28 5.26 5.26
N HIS A 33 -0.67 6.45 5.18
CA HIS A 33 -1.07 7.58 6.00
C HIS A 33 -2.48 8.04 5.62
N LEU A 34 -2.77 8.19 4.33
CA LEU A 34 -4.08 8.58 3.83
C LEU A 34 -5.19 7.62 4.31
N VAL A 35 -4.95 6.30 4.21
CA VAL A 35 -5.88 5.28 4.69
C VAL A 35 -6.08 5.37 6.20
N LYS A 36 -5.00 5.47 6.98
CA LYS A 36 -5.07 5.51 8.45
C LYS A 36 -5.75 6.78 8.96
N ASP A 37 -5.47 7.92 8.35
CA ASP A 37 -6.09 9.20 8.69
C ASP A 37 -7.59 9.19 8.38
N TYR A 38 -7.99 8.62 7.24
CA TYR A 38 -9.39 8.47 6.89
C TYR A 38 -10.13 7.58 7.90
N VAL A 39 -9.56 6.43 8.28
CA VAL A 39 -10.15 5.52 9.27
C VAL A 39 -10.24 6.18 10.65
N LYS A 40 -9.19 6.90 11.06
CA LYS A 40 -9.16 7.61 12.35
C LYS A 40 -10.24 8.70 12.44
N ASN A 41 -10.47 9.44 11.36
CA ASN A 41 -11.42 10.55 11.32
C ASN A 41 -12.87 10.10 11.05
N ASN A 42 -13.09 8.84 10.67
CA ASN A 42 -14.41 8.29 10.35
C ASN A 42 -14.66 6.99 11.15
N PRO A 43 -15.05 7.08 12.43
CA PRO A 43 -15.37 5.90 13.23
C PRO A 43 -16.47 5.04 12.59
N GLY A 44 -16.30 3.71 12.59
CA GLY A 44 -17.27 2.77 12.04
C GLY A 44 -17.26 2.64 10.51
N VAL A 45 -16.30 3.27 9.82
CA VAL A 45 -16.14 3.17 8.37
C VAL A 45 -15.88 1.74 7.90
N THR A 46 -16.48 1.34 6.78
CA THR A 46 -16.25 0.01 6.20
C THR A 46 -15.04 0.01 5.27
N LEU A 47 -14.41 -1.15 5.04
CA LEU A 47 -13.33 -1.27 4.05
C LEU A 47 -13.77 -0.81 2.64
N MET A 48 -15.05 -0.97 2.30
CA MET A 48 -15.58 -0.53 1.00
C MET A 48 -15.69 0.98 0.90
N ASP A 49 -15.94 1.69 2.01
CA ASP A 49 -15.93 3.15 2.03
C ASP A 49 -14.50 3.68 1.86
N VAL A 50 -13.52 3.02 2.49
CA VAL A 50 -12.10 3.35 2.27
C VAL A 50 -11.71 3.13 0.81
N VAL A 51 -12.12 2.03 0.17
CA VAL A 51 -11.89 1.79 -1.28
C VAL A 51 -12.50 2.93 -2.11
N LYS A 52 -13.76 3.29 -1.85
CA LYS A 52 -14.44 4.37 -2.56
C LYS A 52 -13.75 5.72 -2.38
N HIS A 53 -13.28 6.02 -1.17
CA HIS A 53 -12.65 7.31 -0.86
C HIS A 53 -11.23 7.42 -1.41
N THR A 54 -10.44 6.35 -1.28
CA THR A 54 -9.00 6.37 -1.60
C THR A 54 -8.70 5.92 -3.02
N GLY A 55 -9.61 5.20 -3.68
CA GLY A 55 -9.39 4.56 -4.98
C GLY A 55 -8.39 3.40 -4.94
N LEU A 56 -7.87 3.04 -3.76
CA LEU A 56 -6.88 1.98 -3.61
C LEU A 56 -7.55 0.60 -3.68
N PRO A 57 -6.87 -0.42 -4.25
CA PRO A 57 -7.44 -1.76 -4.28
C PRO A 57 -7.58 -2.33 -2.87
N LEU A 58 -8.66 -3.06 -2.63
CA LEU A 58 -9.01 -3.62 -1.31
C LEU A 58 -7.85 -4.42 -0.67
N ARG A 59 -7.08 -5.15 -1.48
CA ARG A 59 -5.90 -5.90 -0.99
C ARG A 59 -4.88 -5.00 -0.30
N TRP A 60 -4.57 -3.85 -0.89
CA TRP A 60 -3.60 -2.90 -0.35
C TRP A 60 -4.09 -2.27 0.96
N ILE A 61 -5.36 -1.87 1.00
CA ILE A 61 -5.99 -1.33 2.21
C ILE A 61 -5.93 -2.36 3.35
N LYS A 62 -6.22 -3.64 3.06
CA LYS A 62 -6.12 -4.72 4.06
C LYS A 62 -4.69 -4.91 4.58
N GLU A 63 -3.68 -4.78 3.73
CA GLU A 63 -2.27 -4.87 4.15
C GLU A 63 -1.86 -3.67 5.01
N MET A 64 -2.39 -2.46 4.74
CA MET A 64 -2.09 -1.23 5.50
C MET A 64 -2.77 -1.13 6.87
N LEU A 65 -3.89 -1.85 7.06
CA LEU A 65 -4.69 -1.88 8.30
C LEU A 65 -4.42 -3.10 9.17
N LYS A 66 -3.51 -3.99 8.76
CA LYS A 66 -2.94 -5.01 9.64
C LYS A 66 -1.97 -4.38 10.64
#